data_AF-A0A7S3CDC7-F1
#
_entry.id   AF-A0A7S3CDC7-F1
#
_cell.length_a   1.000
_cell.length_b   1.000
_cell.length_c   1.000
_cell.angle_alpha   90.00
_cell.angle_beta   90.00
_cell.angle_gamma   90.00
#
_symmetry.space_group_name_H-M   'P 1'
#
loop_
_entity.id
_entity.type
_entity.pdbx_description
1 polymer ?
#
loop_
_entity_poly.entity_id
_entity_poly.type
_entity_poly.pdbx_seq_one_letter_code
_entity_poly.pdbx_strand_id
1 'polypeptide(L)'
;LLAAEMRGMCRGEWMDGAIDSMRKLNRVGMEAALRHSATACTDVTGFGLAGHLREMVVASKVLVEIDLTSIPVLDGAMEMSNMGVESSLFEDNLKLSDAIQKDEGTSNKVFPLLFDPQTSGGLLFGVPSNK
;
A
#
# COMPACT_ATOMS: atom_id res chain seq x y z
N LEU A 1 7.06 8.77 -3.96
CA LEU A 1 8.02 9.70 -3.30
C LEU A 1 9.46 9.48 -3.75
N LEU A 2 10.02 8.26 -3.69
CA LEU A 2 11.39 7.99 -4.16
C LEU A 2 11.61 8.39 -5.64
N ALA A 3 10.64 8.11 -6.51
CA ALA A 3 10.70 8.53 -7.91
C ALA A 3 10.71 10.06 -8.06
N ALA A 4 10.03 10.80 -7.18
CA ALA A 4 10.03 12.25 -7.16
C ALA A 4 11.39 12.79 -6.67
N GLU A 5 11.98 12.16 -5.66
CA GLU A 5 13.31 12.51 -5.13
C GLU A 5 14.37 12.39 -6.23
N MET A 6 14.38 11.28 -6.97
CA MET A 6 15.29 11.06 -8.10
C MET A 6 15.16 12.11 -9.21
N ARG A 7 14.01 12.77 -9.29
CA ARG A 7 13.72 13.84 -10.27
C ARG A 7 13.87 15.25 -9.69
N GLY A 8 14.27 15.38 -8.42
CA GLY A 8 14.38 16.69 -7.74
C GLY A 8 13.03 17.37 -7.48
N MET A 9 11.95 16.60 -7.42
CA MET A 9 10.56 17.08 -7.25
C MET A 9 10.00 16.83 -5.85
N CYS A 10 10.70 16.07 -5.01
CA CYS A 10 10.24 15.76 -3.66
C CYS A 10 10.69 16.85 -2.68
N ARG A 11 9.80 17.25 -1.77
CA ARG A 11 10.18 18.10 -0.62
C ARG A 11 10.95 17.26 0.38
N GLY A 12 11.98 17.84 0.99
CA GLY A 12 12.83 17.15 1.97
C GLY A 12 12.02 16.52 3.12
N GLU A 13 11.06 17.25 3.69
CA GLU A 13 10.19 16.75 4.77
C GLU A 13 9.38 15.49 4.38
N TRP A 14 8.95 15.37 3.12
CA TRP A 14 8.21 14.20 2.64
C TRP A 14 9.14 13.00 2.49
N MET A 15 10.36 13.25 2.01
CA MET A 15 11.37 12.21 1.90
C MET A 15 11.84 11.72 3.27
N ASP A 16 12.04 12.62 4.23
CA ASP A 16 12.36 12.28 5.63
C ASP A 16 11.27 11.40 6.24
N GLY A 17 9.99 11.77 6.08
CA GLY A 17 8.85 10.96 6.53
C GLY A 17 8.79 9.58 5.86
N ALA A 18 9.11 9.49 4.57
CA ALA A 18 9.20 8.21 3.87
C ALA A 18 10.36 7.35 4.41
N ILE A 19 11.54 7.92 4.61
CA ILE A 19 12.71 7.23 5.17
C ILE A 19 12.40 6.74 6.59
N ASP A 20 11.81 7.57 7.43
CA ASP A 20 11.40 7.20 8.78
C ASP A 20 10.38 6.06 8.79
N SER A 21 9.46 6.06 7.84
CA SER A 21 8.54 4.92 7.64
C SER A 21 9.30 3.65 7.27
N MET A 22 10.17 3.70 6.25
CA MET A 22 10.93 2.55 5.75
C MET A 22 11.88 1.94 6.80
N ARG A 23 12.39 2.76 7.73
CA ARG A 23 13.29 2.32 8.81
C ARG A 23 12.57 1.63 9.97
N LYS A 24 11.24 1.67 10.03
CA LYS A 24 10.48 0.99 11.09
C LYS A 24 10.53 -0.51 10.89
N LEU A 25 10.95 -1.22 11.94
CA LEU A 25 10.90 -2.68 11.95
C LEU A 25 9.46 -3.17 12.07
N ASN A 26 9.12 -4.18 11.25
CA ASN A 26 7.83 -4.87 11.32
C ASN A 26 7.62 -5.70 12.61
N ARG A 27 8.55 -5.67 13.58
CA ARG A 27 8.45 -6.38 14.85
C ARG A 27 7.13 -6.08 15.58
N VAL A 28 6.78 -4.80 15.71
CA VAL A 28 5.55 -4.39 16.41
C VAL A 28 4.31 -4.86 15.66
N GLY A 29 4.32 -4.78 14.33
CA GLY A 29 3.25 -5.31 13.49
C GLY A 29 3.08 -6.82 13.65
N MET A 30 4.18 -7.57 13.70
CA MET A 30 4.16 -9.02 13.87
C MET A 30 3.67 -9.41 15.28
N GLU A 31 4.11 -8.69 16.32
CA GLU A 31 3.61 -8.88 17.69
C GLU A 31 2.09 -8.66 17.77
N ALA A 32 1.57 -7.65 17.06
CA ALA A 32 0.13 -7.42 16.95
C ALA A 32 -0.58 -8.56 16.19
N ALA A 33 -0.04 -8.98 15.04
CA ALA A 33 -0.59 -10.08 14.26
C ALA A 33 -0.71 -11.37 15.10
N LEU A 34 0.34 -11.74 15.85
CA LEU A 34 0.32 -12.90 16.74
C LEU A 34 -0.68 -12.74 17.89
N ARG A 35 -0.71 -11.57 18.53
CA ARG A 35 -1.64 -11.27 19.65
C ARG A 35 -3.11 -11.40 19.22
N HIS A 36 -3.44 -10.92 18.03
CA HIS A 36 -4.81 -10.97 17.49
C HIS A 36 -5.10 -12.24 16.68
N SER A 37 -4.22 -13.26 16.76
CA SER A 37 -4.42 -14.57 16.11
C SER A 37 -4.62 -14.46 14.61
N ALA A 38 -3.73 -13.72 13.93
CA ALA A 38 -3.78 -13.56 12.49
C ALA A 38 -3.79 -14.90 11.75
N THR A 39 -4.66 -15.02 10.75
CA THR A 39 -4.86 -16.24 9.96
C THR A 39 -4.14 -16.20 8.61
N ALA A 40 -3.76 -15.01 8.17
CA ALA A 40 -2.93 -14.75 7.00
C ALA A 40 -2.08 -13.51 7.25
N CYS A 41 -0.86 -13.47 6.72
CA CYS A 41 0.04 -12.33 6.85
C CYS A 41 0.99 -12.29 5.65
N THR A 42 1.20 -11.09 5.11
CA THR A 42 2.23 -10.79 4.09
C THR A 42 2.85 -9.43 4.41
N ASP A 43 4.05 -9.16 3.92
CA ASP A 43 4.61 -7.81 3.87
C ASP A 43 4.15 -7.09 2.59
N VAL A 44 4.06 -5.76 2.64
CA VAL A 44 3.72 -4.93 1.47
C VAL A 44 4.98 -4.30 0.90
N THR A 45 5.37 -4.76 -0.29
CA THR A 45 6.62 -4.34 -0.95
C THR A 45 6.39 -3.96 -2.42
N GLY A 46 7.21 -4.46 -3.35
CA GLY A 46 7.30 -3.96 -4.74
C GLY A 46 6.04 -4.09 -5.58
N PHE A 47 5.13 -5.00 -5.21
CA PHE A 47 3.83 -5.18 -5.89
C PHE A 47 2.74 -4.20 -5.41
N GLY A 48 3.07 -3.32 -4.47
CA GLY A 48 2.10 -2.43 -3.84
C GLY A 48 1.09 -3.18 -2.97
N LEU A 49 0.17 -2.43 -2.36
CA LEU A 49 -0.85 -2.99 -1.47
C LEU A 49 -1.79 -3.92 -2.23
N ALA A 50 -2.25 -3.52 -3.42
CA ALA A 50 -3.18 -4.32 -4.21
C ALA A 50 -2.58 -5.67 -4.63
N GLY A 51 -1.31 -5.68 -5.05
CA GLY A 51 -0.64 -6.91 -5.49
C GLY A 51 -0.51 -7.93 -4.36
N HIS A 52 0.01 -7.50 -3.21
CA HIS A 52 0.16 -8.35 -2.03
C HIS A 52 -1.18 -8.80 -1.45
N LEU A 53 -2.16 -7.91 -1.39
CA LEU A 53 -3.51 -8.27 -0.96
C LEU A 53 -4.13 -9.31 -1.91
N ARG A 54 -3.96 -9.18 -3.22
CA ARG A 54 -4.44 -10.19 -4.17
C ARG A 54 -3.86 -11.58 -3.90
N GLU A 55 -2.56 -11.69 -3.67
CA GLU A 55 -1.93 -12.99 -3.36
C GLU A 55 -2.57 -13.61 -2.11
N MET A 56 -2.74 -12.80 -1.06
CA MET A 56 -3.37 -13.24 0.20
C MET A 56 -4.82 -13.68 0.00
N VAL A 57 -5.61 -12.92 -0.79
CA VAL A 57 -7.02 -13.18 -1.07
C VAL A 57 -7.21 -14.43 -1.93
N VAL A 58 -6.38 -14.61 -2.96
CA VAL A 58 -6.40 -15.80 -3.83
C VAL A 58 -6.07 -17.06 -3.02
N ALA A 59 -5.02 -17.02 -2.19
CA ALA A 59 -4.64 -18.14 -1.33
C ALA A 59 -5.75 -18.46 -0.31
N SER A 60 -6.44 -17.44 0.20
CA SER A 60 -7.51 -17.58 1.18
C SER A 60 -8.87 -17.93 0.57
N LYS A 61 -9.04 -17.82 -0.75
CA LYS A 61 -10.31 -18.06 -1.48
C LYS A 61 -11.48 -17.20 -0.98
N VAL A 62 -11.20 -15.92 -0.74
CA VAL A 62 -12.19 -14.94 -0.27
C VAL A 62 -12.33 -13.78 -1.25
N LEU A 63 -13.24 -12.86 -0.94
CA LEU A 63 -13.27 -11.50 -1.49
C LEU A 63 -13.02 -10.52 -0.35
N VAL A 64 -12.51 -9.34 -0.67
CA VAL A 64 -12.24 -8.27 0.28
C VAL A 64 -12.74 -6.95 -0.26
N GLU A 65 -13.20 -6.11 0.65
CA GLU A 65 -13.54 -4.72 0.40
C GLU A 65 -12.46 -3.84 1.04
N ILE A 66 -12.09 -2.75 0.37
CA ILE A 66 -11.10 -1.80 0.86
C ILE A 66 -11.78 -0.45 0.99
N ASP A 67 -11.88 0.05 2.22
CA ASP A 67 -12.21 1.44 2.46
C ASP A 67 -10.98 2.32 2.18
N LEU A 68 -11.02 3.01 1.03
CA LEU A 68 -9.94 3.90 0.60
C LEU A 68 -9.71 5.09 1.54
N THR A 69 -10.69 5.47 2.36
CA THR A 69 -10.54 6.57 3.33
C THR A 69 -9.74 6.17 4.56
N SER A 70 -9.63 4.87 4.82
CA SER A 70 -8.88 4.29 5.94
C SER A 70 -7.42 3.96 5.60
N ILE A 71 -7.00 4.13 4.33
CA ILE A 71 -5.63 3.84 3.90
C ILE A 71 -4.70 4.98 4.33
N PRO A 72 -3.69 4.72 5.19
CA PRO A 72 -2.72 5.72 5.55
C PRO A 72 -1.82 6.03 4.36
N VAL A 73 -1.57 7.31 4.13
CA VAL A 73 -0.75 7.79 3.00
C VAL A 73 0.33 8.73 3.54
N LEU A 74 1.55 8.59 3.01
CA LEU A 74 2.65 9.49 3.33
C LEU A 74 2.41 10.88 2.74
N ASP A 75 2.87 11.91 3.44
CA ASP A 75 2.79 13.29 2.96
C ASP A 75 3.43 13.43 1.58
N GLY A 76 2.77 14.17 0.69
CA GLY A 76 3.20 14.38 -0.70
C GLY A 76 2.93 13.21 -1.65
N ALA A 77 2.60 12.00 -1.19
CA ALA A 77 2.40 10.86 -2.09
C ALA A 77 1.21 11.06 -3.05
N MET A 78 0.07 11.54 -2.55
CA MET A 78 -1.07 11.90 -3.40
C MET A 78 -0.73 13.04 -4.37
N GLU A 79 0.03 14.03 -3.94
CA GLU A 79 0.42 15.17 -4.79
C GLU A 79 1.27 14.69 -5.96
N MET A 80 2.31 13.90 -5.68
CA MET A 80 3.21 13.35 -6.70
C MET A 80 2.47 12.41 -7.65
N SER A 81 1.58 11.55 -7.13
CA SER A 81 0.78 10.67 -7.98
C SER A 81 -0.18 11.46 -8.88
N ASN A 82 -0.83 12.51 -8.39
CA ASN A 82 -1.68 13.37 -9.23
C ASN A 82 -0.90 14.10 -10.33
N MET A 83 0.40 14.33 -10.13
CA MET A 83 1.30 14.90 -11.14
C MET A 83 1.86 13.85 -12.12
N GLY A 84 1.48 12.58 -11.99
CA GLY A 84 2.01 11.48 -12.82
C GLY A 84 3.45 11.08 -12.49
N VAL A 85 3.93 11.40 -11.28
CA VAL A 85 5.27 11.01 -10.83
C VAL A 85 5.20 9.62 -10.21
N GLU A 86 5.46 8.62 -11.05
CA GLU A 86 5.28 7.21 -10.71
C GLU A 86 6.61 6.43 -10.68
N SER A 87 6.61 5.35 -9.90
CA SER A 87 7.70 4.38 -9.81
C SER A 87 7.74 3.46 -11.05
N SER A 88 8.89 2.87 -11.37
CA SER A 88 9.05 2.05 -12.58
C SER A 88 8.15 0.83 -12.65
N LEU A 89 7.80 0.22 -11.52
CA LEU A 89 6.90 -0.94 -11.45
C LEU A 89 5.41 -0.55 -11.38
N PHE A 90 5.09 0.74 -11.34
CA PHE A 90 3.72 1.21 -11.16
C PHE A 90 2.81 0.76 -12.31
N GLU A 91 3.23 0.95 -13.57
CA GLU A 91 2.43 0.56 -14.75
C GLU A 91 2.12 -0.94 -14.74
N ASP A 92 3.09 -1.77 -14.37
CA ASP A 92 2.90 -3.21 -14.26
C ASP A 92 1.94 -3.59 -13.13
N ASN A 93 2.08 -2.96 -11.96
CA ASN A 93 1.17 -3.17 -10.83
C ASN A 93 -0.26 -2.69 -11.17
N LEU A 94 -0.41 -1.59 -11.89
CA LEU A 94 -1.70 -0.98 -12.23
C LEU A 94 -2.58 -1.89 -13.11
N LYS A 95 -1.99 -2.82 -13.87
CA LYS A 95 -2.72 -3.86 -14.62
C LYS A 95 -3.65 -4.68 -13.73
N LEU A 96 -3.36 -4.76 -12.43
CA LEU A 96 -4.23 -5.42 -11.47
C LEU A 96 -5.58 -4.69 -11.25
N SER A 97 -5.66 -3.40 -11.58
CA SER A 97 -6.90 -2.63 -11.43
C SER A 97 -8.08 -3.20 -12.23
N ASP A 98 -7.82 -3.93 -13.31
CA ASP A 98 -8.85 -4.62 -14.12
C ASP A 98 -9.58 -5.73 -13.35
N ALA A 99 -8.96 -6.27 -12.29
CA ALA A 99 -9.55 -7.29 -11.43
C ALA A 99 -10.28 -6.72 -10.20
N ILE A 100 -10.34 -5.40 -10.05
CA ILE A 100 -10.91 -4.72 -8.89
C ILE A 100 -12.22 -4.04 -9.31
N GLN A 101 -13.32 -4.47 -8.70
CA GLN A 101 -14.59 -3.76 -8.81
C GLN A 101 -14.49 -2.46 -8.02
N LYS A 102 -14.86 -1.34 -8.65
CA LYS A 102 -14.92 -0.02 -8.03
C LYS A 102 -16.38 0.38 -7.87
N ASP A 103 -16.72 0.97 -6.74
CA ASP A 103 -18.03 1.59 -6.59
C ASP A 103 -18.17 2.76 -7.57
N GLU A 104 -19.35 2.89 -8.15
CA GLU A 104 -19.66 3.96 -9.09
C GLU A 104 -19.37 5.33 -8.44
N GLY A 105 -18.62 6.19 -9.14
CA GLY A 105 -18.28 7.52 -8.65
C GLY A 105 -17.02 7.61 -7.79
N THR A 106 -16.26 6.51 -7.61
CA THR A 106 -14.98 6.54 -6.88
C THR A 106 -13.90 7.31 -7.66
N SER A 107 -13.86 8.64 -7.50
CA SER A 107 -12.75 9.50 -7.91
C SER A 107 -11.79 9.73 -6.73
N ASN A 108 -11.33 8.63 -6.13
CA ASN A 108 -10.46 8.70 -4.95
C ASN A 108 -9.00 8.73 -5.37
N LYS A 109 -8.29 9.81 -5.01
CA LYS A 109 -6.86 10.03 -5.27
C LYS A 109 -5.93 9.00 -4.61
N VAL A 110 -6.44 8.22 -3.66
CA VAL A 110 -5.73 7.11 -3.02
C VAL A 110 -5.75 5.85 -3.89
N PHE A 111 -6.74 5.68 -4.77
CA PHE A 111 -6.86 4.46 -5.57
C PHE A 111 -5.59 4.12 -6.38
N PRO A 112 -4.95 5.07 -7.09
CA PRO A 112 -3.68 4.80 -7.75
C PRO A 112 -2.58 4.34 -6.78
N LEU A 113 -2.54 4.88 -5.56
CA LEU A 113 -1.50 4.56 -4.59
C LEU A 113 -1.54 3.10 -4.11
N LEU A 114 -2.66 2.39 -4.30
CA LEU A 114 -2.72 0.95 -4.03
C LEU A 114 -1.72 0.14 -4.87
N PHE A 115 -1.31 0.67 -6.02
CA PHE A 115 -0.40 0.03 -6.96
C PHE A 115 1.04 0.56 -6.87
N ASP A 116 1.29 1.60 -6.05
CA ASP A 116 2.63 2.15 -5.88
C ASP A 116 3.54 1.13 -5.18
N PRO A 117 4.68 0.76 -5.79
CA PRO A 117 5.68 -0.13 -5.19
C PRO A 117 6.18 0.41 -3.86
N GLN A 118 6.10 -0.41 -2.82
CA GLN A 118 6.62 -0.06 -1.50
C GLN A 118 8.03 -0.64 -1.31
N THR A 119 8.93 0.18 -0.77
CA THR A 119 10.23 -0.28 -0.27
C THR A 119 10.14 -0.42 1.23
N SER A 120 10.45 -1.60 1.79
CA SER A 120 10.39 -1.84 3.24
C SER A 120 9.07 -1.39 3.87
N GLY A 121 7.95 -1.79 3.25
CA GLY A 121 6.62 -1.43 3.76
C GLY A 121 6.21 -2.24 4.99
N GLY A 122 4.98 -1.99 5.42
CA GLY A 122 4.41 -2.63 6.61
C GLY A 122 3.97 -4.08 6.38
N LEU A 123 3.32 -4.64 7.39
CA LEU A 123 2.62 -5.92 7.29
C LEU A 123 1.14 -5.71 6.98
N LEU A 124 0.59 -6.62 6.18
CA LEU A 124 -0.83 -6.79 5.92
C LEU A 124 -1.24 -8.16 6.45
N PHE A 125 -2.24 -8.21 7.34
CA PHE A 125 -2.68 -9.47 7.92
C PHE A 125 -4.18 -9.48 8.19
N GLY A 126 -4.79 -10.67 8.07
CA GLY A 126 -6.19 -10.91 8.38
C GLY A 126 -6.36 -11.46 9.80
N VAL A 127 -7.33 -10.94 10.54
CA VAL A 127 -7.69 -11.39 11.89
C VAL A 127 -9.17 -11.75 11.97
N PRO A 128 -9.60 -12.64 12.90
CA PRO A 128 -11.01 -12.86 13.18
C PRO A 128 -11.71 -11.57 13.62
N SER A 129 -12.99 -11.39 13.27
CA SER A 129 -13.75 -10.16 13.56
C SER A 129 -14.03 -9.91 15.04
N ASN A 130 -13.79 -10.89 15.92
CA ASN A 130 -14.00 -10.80 17.36
C ASN A 130 -12.72 -10.46 18.14
N LYS A 131 -11.71 -9.86 17.49
CA LYS A 131 -10.38 -9.57 18.04
C LYS A 131 -10.05 -8.09 18.08
#